data_AF-A0A8C0QIV9-F1
#
_entry.id   AF-A0A8C0QIV9-F1
#
_cell.length_a   1.000
_cell.length_b   1.000
_cell.length_c   1.000
_cell.angle_alpha   90.00
_cell.angle_beta   90.00
_cell.angle_gamma   90.00
#
_symmetry.space_group_name_H-M   'P 1'
#
loop_
_entity.id
_entity.type
_entity.pdbx_description
1 polymer ?
#
loop_
_entity_poly.entity_id
_entity_poly.type
_entity_poly.pdbx_seq_one_letter_code
_entity_poly.pdbx_strand_id
1 'polypeptide(L)'
;VLRSLGYGRLVLQVGRAAAAPAPFRTAAFTLDVFRFKESLAEDLENADLVISHAGAGTCLETLEKGKPLLVVVNEKLMNNHQLELARQLYRDGHLFYCTCRYGTYFHIICASF
;
A
#
# COMPACT_ATOMS: atom_id res chain seq x y z
N VAL A 1 12.38 9.27 -1.27
CA VAL A 1 12.17 8.91 0.15
C VAL A 1 12.36 7.42 0.39
N LEU A 2 11.54 6.51 -0.15
CA LEU A 2 11.70 5.06 0.15
C LEU A 2 13.11 4.51 -0.14
N ARG A 3 13.70 4.85 -1.29
CA ARG A 3 15.09 4.50 -1.59
C ARG A 3 16.11 5.02 -0.56
N SER A 4 15.92 6.24 -0.03
CA SER A 4 16.83 6.77 1.00
C SER A 4 16.62 6.15 2.37
N LEU A 5 15.51 5.45 2.59
CA LEU A 5 15.24 4.64 3.78
C LEU A 5 15.77 3.19 3.63
N GLY A 6 16.38 2.85 2.49
CA GLY A 6 16.98 1.54 2.24
C GLY A 6 16.11 0.58 1.41
N TYR A 7 14.88 0.95 1.02
CA TYR A 7 14.04 0.08 0.19
C TYR A 7 14.57 0.00 -1.24
N GLY A 8 15.06 -1.17 -1.65
CA GLY A 8 15.56 -1.49 -2.98
C GLY A 8 14.50 -1.97 -3.97
N ARG A 9 13.33 -2.40 -3.50
CA ARG A 9 12.24 -2.86 -4.39
C ARG A 9 10.87 -2.36 -3.95
N LEU A 10 10.09 -1.89 -4.92
CA LEU A 10 8.68 -1.60 -4.78
C LEU A 10 7.86 -2.45 -5.76
N VAL A 11 6.77 -3.01 -5.26
CA VAL A 11 5.71 -3.62 -6.08
C VAL A 11 4.46 -2.77 -5.95
N LEU A 12 4.01 -2.23 -7.08
CA LEU A 12 2.91 -1.30 -7.17
C LEU A 12 1.71 -1.95 -7.86
N GLN A 13 0.60 -2.05 -7.13
CA GLN A 13 -0.69 -2.34 -7.77
C GLN A 13 -1.36 -1.04 -8.20
N VAL A 14 -1.78 -0.95 -9.46
CA VAL A 14 -2.53 0.20 -9.99
C VAL A 14 -3.93 -0.21 -10.41
N GLY A 15 -4.89 0.71 -10.28
CA GLY A 15 -6.28 0.48 -10.67
C GLY A 15 -6.49 0.44 -12.19
N ARG A 16 -7.73 0.63 -12.64
CA ARG A 16 -8.09 0.66 -14.08
C ARG A 16 -7.73 1.97 -14.79
N ALA A 17 -7.14 2.93 -14.09
CA ALA A 17 -6.76 4.21 -14.69
C ALA A 17 -5.80 4.00 -15.88
N ALA A 18 -5.98 4.83 -16.92
CA ALA A 18 -5.15 4.77 -18.13
C ALA A 18 -3.68 5.11 -17.83
N ALA A 19 -3.45 6.02 -16.88
CA ALA A 19 -2.12 6.40 -16.45
C ALA A 19 -1.61 5.47 -15.34
N ALA A 20 -0.52 4.76 -15.63
CA ALA A 20 0.28 4.02 -14.66
C ALA A 20 1.77 4.29 -14.95
N PRO A 21 2.64 4.33 -13.92
CA PRO A 21 4.06 4.41 -14.16
C PRO A 21 4.54 3.15 -14.89
N ALA A 22 5.52 3.31 -15.78
CA ALA A 22 6.18 2.16 -16.37
C ALA A 22 7.04 1.46 -15.31
N PRO A 23 7.04 0.10 -15.26
CA PRO A 23 7.98 -0.62 -14.44
C PRO A 23 9.41 -0.32 -14.90
N PHE A 24 10.36 -0.27 -13.98
CA PHE A 24 11.75 -0.04 -14.31
C PHE A 24 12.69 -0.68 -13.30
N ARG A 25 13.92 -0.92 -13.74
CA ARG A 25 14.98 -1.49 -12.91
C ARG A 25 16.28 -0.72 -13.12
N THR A 26 16.96 -0.46 -12.01
CA THR A 26 18.29 0.13 -11.94
C THR A 26 19.19 -0.76 -11.09
N ALA A 27 20.48 -0.43 -10.99
CA ALA A 27 21.41 -1.15 -10.12
C ALA A 27 21.04 -1.10 -8.63
N ALA A 28 20.30 -0.07 -8.20
CA ALA A 28 20.01 0.18 -6.78
C ALA A 28 18.51 0.21 -6.44
N PHE A 29 17.63 -0.01 -7.42
CA PHE A 29 16.19 0.13 -7.22
C PHE A 29 15.38 -0.56 -8.32
N THR A 30 14.31 -1.25 -7.93
CA THR A 30 13.34 -1.89 -8.83
C THR A 30 11.93 -1.41 -8.53
N LEU A 31 11.18 -1.05 -9.57
CA LEU A 31 9.75 -0.79 -9.52
C LEU A 31 9.03 -1.80 -10.42
N ASP A 32 8.30 -2.70 -9.80
CA ASP A 32 7.37 -3.60 -10.47
C ASP A 32 5.96 -3.01 -10.43
N VAL A 33 5.22 -3.09 -11.53
CA VAL A 33 3.87 -2.52 -11.64
C VAL A 33 2.92 -3.57 -12.21
N PHE A 34 1.81 -3.81 -11.53
CA PHE A 34 0.76 -4.71 -12.00
C PHE A 34 -0.63 -4.11 -11.76
N ARG A 35 -1.66 -4.62 -12.44
CA ARG A 35 -3.03 -4.13 -12.28
C ARG A 35 -3.85 -4.96 -11.29
N PHE A 36 -4.06 -6.22 -11.64
CA PHE A 36 -4.80 -7.16 -10.80
C PHE A 36 -4.06 -8.49 -10.82
N LYS A 37 -3.95 -9.08 -9.64
CA LYS A 37 -3.51 -10.46 -9.42
C LYS A 37 -4.65 -11.20 -8.73
N GLU A 38 -4.69 -12.52 -8.89
CA GLU A 38 -5.64 -13.36 -8.16
C GLU A 38 -5.33 -13.39 -6.65
N SER A 39 -4.06 -13.19 -6.28
CA SER A 39 -3.61 -13.15 -4.90
C SER A 39 -2.48 -12.13 -4.70
N LEU A 40 -2.47 -11.48 -3.54
CA LEU A 40 -1.39 -10.60 -3.07
C LEU A 40 -0.50 -11.31 -2.02
N ALA A 41 -0.75 -12.60 -1.74
CA ALA A 41 -0.16 -13.28 -0.61
C ALA A 41 1.38 -13.25 -0.62
N GLU A 42 1.99 -13.49 -1.79
CA GLU A 42 3.44 -13.46 -1.99
C GLU A 42 4.00 -12.02 -1.93
N ASP A 43 3.29 -11.05 -2.51
CA ASP A 43 3.71 -9.65 -2.47
C ASP A 43 3.70 -9.10 -1.03
N LEU A 44 2.70 -9.47 -0.24
CA LEU A 44 2.60 -9.12 1.18
C LEU A 44 3.64 -9.87 2.01
N GLU A 45 3.86 -11.15 1.75
CA GLU A 45 4.84 -11.96 2.48
C GLU A 45 6.28 -11.45 2.31
N ASN A 46 6.62 -10.99 1.11
CA ASN A 46 7.93 -10.40 0.83
C ASN A 46 8.03 -8.90 1.19
N ALA A 47 6.94 -8.26 1.62
CA ALA A 47 6.97 -6.85 2.01
C ALA A 47 7.57 -6.67 3.41
N ASP A 48 8.41 -5.64 3.54
CA ASP A 48 8.85 -5.08 4.83
C ASP A 48 7.97 -3.90 5.26
N LEU A 49 7.29 -3.26 4.30
CA LEU A 49 6.31 -2.21 4.52
C LEU A 49 5.20 -2.29 3.46
N VAL A 50 3.96 -2.16 3.90
CA VAL A 50 2.79 -2.08 3.02
C VAL A 50 2.15 -0.69 3.14
N ILE A 51 1.86 -0.06 2.01
CA ILE A 51 1.10 1.19 1.93
C ILE A 51 -0.16 0.92 1.11
N SER A 52 -1.34 1.17 1.67
CA SER A 52 -2.60 0.84 0.99
C SER A 52 -3.66 1.89 1.22
N HIS A 53 -4.54 2.10 0.23
CA HIS A 53 -5.81 2.77 0.50
C HIS A 53 -6.67 1.87 1.36
N ALA A 54 -7.44 2.43 2.29
CA ALA A 54 -8.18 1.76 3.36
C ALA A 54 -9.26 0.71 2.93
N GLY A 55 -9.01 -0.11 1.92
CA GLY A 55 -9.77 -1.30 1.60
C GLY A 55 -9.62 -2.32 2.72
N ALA A 56 -10.74 -2.69 3.33
CA ALA A 56 -10.78 -3.58 4.49
C ALA A 56 -10.07 -4.92 4.22
N GLY A 57 -10.26 -5.53 3.05
CA GLY A 57 -9.64 -6.82 2.70
C GLY A 57 -8.11 -6.77 2.73
N THR A 58 -7.51 -5.81 2.03
CA THR A 58 -6.05 -5.64 2.01
C THR A 58 -5.49 -5.28 3.38
N CYS A 59 -6.19 -4.45 4.15
CA CYS A 59 -5.75 -4.10 5.51
C CYS A 59 -5.72 -5.34 6.41
N LEU A 60 -6.79 -6.14 6.40
CA LEU A 60 -6.87 -7.36 7.20
C LEU A 60 -5.81 -8.39 6.78
N GLU A 61 -5.67 -8.67 5.48
CA GLU A 61 -4.67 -9.62 4.97
C GLU A 61 -3.23 -9.20 5.33
N THR A 62 -2.95 -7.90 5.31
CA THR A 62 -1.64 -7.35 5.71
C THR A 62 -1.40 -7.54 7.21
N LEU A 63 -2.40 -7.26 8.04
CA LEU A 63 -2.32 -7.42 9.50
C LEU A 63 -2.22 -8.89 9.91
N GLU A 64 -2.93 -9.79 9.24
CA GLU A 64 -2.84 -11.24 9.45
C GLU A 64 -1.44 -11.77 9.17
N LYS A 65 -0.73 -11.18 8.19
CA LYS A 65 0.68 -11.47 7.89
C LYS A 65 1.68 -10.77 8.81
N GLY A 66 1.20 -10.00 9.80
CA GLY A 66 2.04 -9.26 10.74
C GLY A 66 2.89 -8.18 10.10
N LYS A 67 2.47 -7.65 8.94
CA LYS A 67 3.27 -6.70 8.17
C LYS A 67 2.99 -5.26 8.60
N PRO A 68 4.03 -4.40 8.69
CA PRO A 68 3.84 -2.98 8.93
C PRO A 68 2.95 -2.35 7.86
N LEU A 69 1.88 -1.67 8.29
CA LEU A 69 0.87 -1.10 7.40
C LEU A 69 0.74 0.41 7.61
N LEU A 70 0.81 1.16 6.49
CA LEU A 70 0.45 2.56 6.39
C LEU A 70 -0.82 2.71 5.54
N VAL A 71 -1.91 3.14 6.17
CA VAL A 71 -3.20 3.33 5.50
C VAL A 71 -3.34 4.76 4.99
N VAL A 72 -3.59 4.91 3.69
CA VAL A 72 -3.88 6.20 3.05
C VAL A 72 -5.38 6.38 2.88
N VAL A 73 -5.98 7.16 3.78
CA VAL A 73 -7.42 7.43 3.77
C VAL A 73 -7.75 8.42 2.65
N ASN A 74 -8.70 8.06 1.79
CA ASN A 74 -9.26 8.95 0.79
C ASN A 74 -10.49 9.67 1.36
N GLU A 75 -10.33 10.95 1.72
CA GLU A 75 -11.39 11.77 2.30
C GLU A 75 -12.54 12.05 1.32
N LYS A 76 -12.33 11.88 0.00
CA LYS A 76 -13.35 12.19 -1.03
C LYS A 76 -14.28 11.02 -1.36
N LEU A 77 -13.83 9.79 -1.10
CA LEU A 77 -14.62 8.56 -1.29
C LEU A 77 -15.27 8.10 0.02
N MET A 78 -15.27 8.96 1.05
CA MET A 78 -15.65 8.65 2.42
C MET A 78 -17.06 8.08 2.56
N ASN A 79 -17.16 6.76 2.65
CA ASN A 79 -18.09 6.14 3.58
C ASN A 79 -17.35 6.04 4.92
N ASN A 80 -17.92 6.61 5.99
CA ASN A 80 -17.27 6.80 7.31
C ASN A 80 -16.56 5.54 7.87
N HIS A 81 -17.00 4.35 7.47
CA HIS A 81 -16.50 3.07 7.94
C HIS A 81 -15.00 2.81 7.71
N GLN A 82 -14.41 3.28 6.59
CA GLN A 82 -12.98 3.05 6.35
C GLN A 82 -12.11 3.87 7.31
N LEU A 83 -12.54 5.10 7.62
CA LEU A 83 -11.84 5.94 8.58
C LEU A 83 -12.03 5.43 10.01
N GLU A 84 -13.22 4.95 10.36
CA GLU A 84 -13.46 4.32 11.66
C GLU A 84 -12.54 3.11 11.86
N LEU A 85 -12.43 2.23 10.86
CA LEU A 85 -11.52 1.09 10.90
C LEU A 85 -10.06 1.54 11.06
N ALA A 86 -9.59 2.48 10.25
CA ALA A 86 -8.21 2.98 10.32
C ALA A 86 -7.90 3.64 11.68
N ARG A 87 -8.86 4.41 12.24
CA ARG A 87 -8.74 5.03 13.56
C ARG A 87 -8.69 3.99 14.67
N GLN A 88 -9.54 2.97 14.60
CA GLN A 88 -9.55 1.90 15.59
C GLN A 88 -8.24 1.14 15.57
N LEU A 89 -7.79 0.68 14.40
CA LEU A 89 -6.54 -0.05 14.24
C LEU A 89 -5.32 0.78 14.64
N TYR A 90 -5.33 2.10 14.41
CA TYR A 90 -4.30 3.00 14.92
C TYR A 90 -4.32 3.09 16.45
N ARG A 91 -5.49 3.26 17.06
CA ARG A 91 -5.63 3.32 18.52
C ARG A 91 -5.17 2.03 19.20
N ASP A 92 -5.40 0.91 18.55
CA ASP A 92 -5.00 -0.42 19.02
C ASP A 92 -3.52 -0.74 18.69
N GLY A 93 -2.80 0.18 18.03
CA GLY A 93 -1.36 0.07 17.77
C GLY A 93 -0.98 -0.81 16.58
N HIS A 94 -1.94 -1.15 15.71
CA HIS A 94 -1.73 -2.08 14.59
C HIS A 94 -1.18 -1.42 13.32
N LEU A 95 -1.48 -0.14 13.08
CA LEU A 95 -1.07 0.56 11.86
C LEU A 95 -0.93 2.06 12.07
N PHE A 96 -0.26 2.73 11.12
CA PHE A 96 -0.34 4.18 10.97
C PHE A 96 -1.30 4.53 9.83
N TYR A 97 -1.91 5.73 9.89
CA TYR A 97 -2.72 6.22 8.78
C TYR A 97 -2.45 7.71 8.49
N CYS A 98 -2.67 8.10 7.25
CA CYS A 98 -2.57 9.48 6.79
C CYS A 98 -3.63 9.79 5.73
N THR A 99 -3.80 11.06 5.39
CA THR A 99 -4.67 11.50 4.29
C THR A 99 -3.82 12.01 3.14
N CYS A 100 -4.32 11.85 1.91
CA CYS A 100 -3.65 12.37 0.72
C CYS A 100 -4.55 13.39 0.02
N ARG A 101 -4.05 14.62 -0.13
CA ARG A 101 -4.79 15.73 -0.74
C ARG A 101 -4.95 15.58 -2.25
N TYR A 102 -3.99 14.91 -2.88
CA TYR A 102 -3.94 14.64 -4.30
C TYR A 102 -4.35 13.19 -4.56
N GLY A 103 -5.08 12.95 -5.64
CA GLY A 103 -5.47 11.59 -6.03
C GLY A 103 -4.22 10.72 -6.19
N THR A 104 -4.27 9.52 -5.66
CA THR A 104 -3.23 8.51 -5.79
C THR A 104 -3.53 7.62 -6.99
N TYR A 105 -2.47 7.15 -7.65
CA TYR A 105 -2.58 6.25 -8.81
C TYR A 105 -2.41 4.78 -8.44
N PHE A 106 -2.36 4.46 -7.15
CA PHE A 106 -2.06 3.13 -6.64
C PHE A 106 -3.16 2.60 -5.72
N HIS A 107 -3.26 1.28 -5.62
CA HIS A 107 -4.10 0.58 -4.66
C HIS A 107 -3.28 0.09 -3.46
N ILE A 108 -2.15 -0.55 -3.74
CA ILE A 108 -1.21 -1.04 -2.75
C ILE A 108 0.22 -0.86 -3.25
N ILE A 109 1.14 -0.59 -2.31
CA ILE A 109 2.58 -0.62 -2.48
C ILE A 109 3.14 -1.61 -1.48
N CYS A 110 3.84 -2.62 -1.96
CA CYS A 110 4.70 -3.47 -1.14
C CYS A 110 6.15 -3.02 -1.32
N ALA A 111 6.78 -2.58 -0.24
CA ALA A 111 8.18 -2.16 -0.24
C ALA A 111 9.03 -3.19 0.50
N SER A 112 10.16 -3.55 -0.08
CA SER A 112 11.16 -4.43 0.54
C SER A 112 12.56 -3.83 0.41
N PHE A 113 13.44 -4.18 1.35
CA PHE A 113 14.85 -3.78 1.31
C PHE A 113 15.56 -4.26 0.04
#